data_AF-A0AA89WKD0-F1
#
_entry.id   AF-A0AA89WKD0-F1
#
_cell.length_a   1.000
_cell.length_b   1.000
_cell.length_c   1.000
_cell.angle_alpha   90.00
_cell.angle_beta   90.00
_cell.angle_gamma   90.00
#
_symmetry.space_group_name_H-M   'P 1'
#
loop_
_entity.id
_entity.type
_entity.pdbx_description
1 polymer ?
#
loop_
_entity_poly.entity_id
_entity_poly.type
_entity_poly.pdbx_seq_one_letter_code
_entity_poly.pdbx_strand_id
1 'polypeptide(L)'
;MSTTHVVRPAGAGHETLYVLLLCLIILAVAGTVVALRGERQEIAAVPSHQLDARRDLSAAEQGIYADLRVTLDEIHLLQEEHSALPTPGQLAEEGFAPFAQDASSVSRGDHHWQLLDTAYLGLSQTPALSGSLLMRISGAEPDIWLNRSANLKPPTDLTDQALISAGWQQVVAQFDAGVTRQHRH
;
A
#
# COMPACT_ATOMS: atom_id res chain seq x y z
N MET A 1 79.91 -5.45 17.70
CA MET A 1 79.57 -4.33 16.80
C MET A 1 78.11 -4.50 16.40
N SER A 2 77.20 -3.70 16.96
CA SER A 2 75.77 -3.72 16.59
C SER A 2 75.52 -2.61 15.58
N THR A 3 75.16 -2.99 14.36
CA THR A 3 74.74 -2.07 13.29
C THR A 3 73.29 -1.68 13.51
N THR A 4 73.04 -0.47 14.00
CA THR A 4 71.69 0.10 14.08
C THR A 4 71.30 0.64 12.71
N HIS A 5 70.20 0.12 12.15
CA HIS A 5 69.65 0.56 10.87
C HIS A 5 68.41 1.41 11.14
N VAL A 6 68.49 2.72 10.85
CA VAL A 6 67.36 3.65 11.00
C VAL A 6 66.48 3.55 9.76
N VAL A 7 65.30 2.94 9.90
CA VAL A 7 64.27 2.90 8.86
C VAL A 7 63.50 4.22 8.89
N ARG A 8 63.53 5.00 7.81
CA ARG A 8 62.68 6.19 7.68
C ARG A 8 61.21 5.74 7.64
N PRO A 9 60.28 6.41 8.36
CA PRO A 9 58.88 6.05 8.31
C PRO A 9 58.38 6.15 6.87
N ALA A 10 57.71 5.11 6.38
CA ALA A 10 57.08 5.10 5.07
C ALA A 10 56.11 6.29 4.98
N GLY A 11 56.19 7.06 3.89
CA GLY A 11 55.39 8.27 3.65
C GLY A 11 53.90 8.00 3.38
N ALA A 12 53.25 7.18 4.21
CA ALA A 12 51.86 6.74 4.08
C ALA A 12 50.81 7.84 4.35
N GLY A 13 51.24 9.03 4.77
CA GLY A 13 50.35 10.18 4.98
C GLY A 13 49.72 10.68 3.67
N HIS A 14 50.41 10.54 2.54
CA HIS A 14 49.87 11.01 1.24
C HIS A 14 48.86 10.01 0.68
N GLU A 15 49.12 8.70 0.80
CA GLU A 15 48.20 7.66 0.32
C GLU A 15 46.88 7.68 1.10
N THR A 16 46.94 7.83 2.43
CA THR A 16 45.74 7.99 3.27
C THR A 16 45.00 9.30 2.98
N LEU A 17 45.72 10.39 2.67
CA LEU A 17 45.13 11.65 2.25
C LEU A 17 44.39 11.53 0.91
N TYR A 18 44.97 10.83 -0.08
CA TYR A 18 44.32 10.62 -1.37
C TYR A 18 43.06 9.76 -1.25
N VAL A 19 43.09 8.72 -0.40
CA VAL A 19 41.91 7.89 -0.13
C VAL A 19 40.81 8.70 0.57
N LEU A 20 41.17 9.53 1.55
CA LEU A 20 40.22 10.41 2.22
C LEU A 20 39.60 11.43 1.25
N LEU A 21 40.42 12.05 0.41
CA LEU A 21 39.97 12.99 -0.62
C LEU A 21 38.99 12.31 -1.60
N LEU A 22 39.31 11.10 -2.05
CA LEU A 22 38.44 10.32 -2.94
C LEU A 22 37.09 10.01 -2.26
N CYS A 23 37.10 9.58 -0.99
CA CYS A 23 35.87 9.36 -0.23
C CYS A 23 35.02 10.63 -0.12
N LEU A 24 35.62 11.79 0.16
CA LEU A 24 34.91 13.06 0.24
C LEU A 24 34.29 13.46 -1.11
N ILE A 25 35.00 13.22 -2.22
CA ILE A 25 34.46 13.47 -3.57
C ILE A 25 33.26 12.57 -3.84
N ILE A 26 33.35 11.28 -3.52
CA ILE A 26 32.22 10.34 -3.70
C ILE A 26 31.02 10.80 -2.87
N LEU A 27 31.21 11.16 -1.60
CA LEU A 27 30.14 11.65 -0.73
C LEU A 27 29.54 12.97 -1.25
N ALA A 28 30.36 13.89 -1.76
CA ALA A 28 29.89 15.14 -2.34
C ALA A 28 29.07 14.90 -3.62
N VAL A 29 29.53 14.01 -4.50
CA VAL A 29 28.79 13.62 -5.72
C VAL A 29 27.49 12.91 -5.36
N ALA A 30 27.53 11.93 -4.45
CA ALA A 30 26.33 11.22 -4.00
C ALA A 30 25.33 12.18 -3.35
N GLY A 31 25.79 13.06 -2.45
CA GLY A 31 24.96 14.08 -1.82
C GLY A 31 24.37 15.07 -2.84
N THR A 32 25.16 15.50 -3.83
CA THR A 32 24.68 16.37 -4.91
C THR A 32 23.67 15.66 -5.78
N VAL A 33 23.89 14.39 -6.13
CA VAL A 33 22.92 13.58 -6.86
C VAL A 33 21.65 13.40 -6.05
N VAL A 34 21.73 13.12 -4.74
CA VAL A 34 20.56 13.00 -3.86
C VAL A 34 19.84 14.33 -3.69
N ALA A 35 20.54 15.47 -3.71
CA ALA A 35 19.92 16.78 -3.64
C ALA A 35 19.27 17.20 -4.97
N LEU A 36 19.90 16.89 -6.11
CA LEU A 36 19.39 17.21 -7.45
C LEU A 36 18.31 16.23 -7.92
N ARG A 37 18.42 14.95 -7.52
CA ARG A 37 17.49 13.85 -7.78
C ARG A 37 16.58 13.59 -6.59
N GLY A 38 16.72 14.38 -5.53
CA GLY A 38 15.71 14.53 -4.51
C GLY A 38 14.55 15.22 -5.20
N GLU A 39 13.78 14.42 -5.95
CA GLU A 39 12.50 14.85 -6.44
C GLU A 39 11.81 15.40 -5.21
N ARG A 40 11.63 16.72 -5.23
CA ARG A 40 10.60 17.36 -4.47
C ARG A 40 9.36 16.67 -5.01
N GLN A 41 9.01 15.55 -4.38
CA GLN A 41 7.83 14.81 -4.66
C GLN A 41 6.77 15.86 -4.44
N GLU A 42 6.30 16.44 -5.55
CA GLU A 42 5.05 17.14 -5.51
C GLU A 42 4.14 16.09 -4.92
N ILE A 43 3.73 16.36 -3.69
CA ILE A 43 2.56 15.77 -3.11
C ILE A 43 1.51 16.19 -4.13
N ALA A 44 1.35 15.42 -5.20
CA ALA A 44 0.21 15.49 -6.07
C ALA A 44 -0.91 15.35 -5.06
N ALA A 45 -1.58 16.47 -4.78
CA ALA A 45 -2.52 16.57 -3.71
C ALA A 45 -3.60 15.56 -4.06
N VAL A 46 -3.48 14.37 -3.49
CA VAL A 46 -4.50 13.35 -3.54
C VAL A 46 -5.73 14.10 -3.07
N PRO A 47 -6.78 14.23 -3.90
CA PRO A 47 -7.98 14.92 -3.48
C PRO A 47 -8.37 14.39 -2.10
N SER A 48 -8.81 15.22 -1.16
CA SER A 48 -8.97 14.81 0.25
C SER A 48 -9.85 13.57 0.46
N HIS A 49 -10.60 13.16 -0.56
CA HIS A 49 -11.42 11.96 -0.62
C HIS A 49 -10.69 10.71 -1.14
N GLN A 50 -9.39 10.76 -1.46
CA GLN A 50 -8.62 9.63 -1.96
C GLN A 50 -7.46 9.31 -1.00
N LEU A 51 -7.03 8.05 -1.02
CA LEU A 51 -5.88 7.53 -0.28
C LEU A 51 -5.01 6.74 -1.23
N ASP A 52 -3.70 6.99 -1.23
CA ASP A 52 -2.75 6.17 -1.95
C ASP A 52 -2.56 4.83 -1.23
N ALA A 53 -2.93 3.73 -1.90
CA ALA A 53 -2.81 2.36 -1.39
C ALA A 53 -1.43 2.03 -0.78
N ARG A 54 -0.36 2.64 -1.31
CA ARG A 54 1.02 2.35 -0.87
C ARG A 54 1.47 3.21 0.31
N ARG A 55 0.95 4.42 0.45
CA ARG A 55 1.49 5.43 1.36
C ARG A 55 0.57 5.71 2.54
N ASP A 56 -0.74 5.71 2.28
CA ASP A 56 -1.71 6.24 3.22
C ASP A 56 -2.43 5.14 4.01
N LEU A 57 -2.17 3.86 3.73
CA LEU A 57 -2.75 2.71 4.44
C LEU A 57 -1.78 2.15 5.47
N SER A 58 -2.34 1.67 6.59
CA SER A 58 -1.60 0.86 7.57
C SER A 58 -1.23 -0.51 6.98
N ALA A 59 -0.27 -1.22 7.58
CA ALA A 59 0.10 -2.57 7.12
C ALA A 59 -1.09 -3.55 7.14
N ALA A 60 -1.98 -3.42 8.12
CA ALA A 60 -3.20 -4.22 8.20
C ALA A 60 -4.17 -3.87 7.05
N GLU A 61 -4.41 -2.58 6.83
CA GLU A 61 -5.27 -2.08 5.75
C GLU A 61 -4.73 -2.47 4.36
N GLN A 62 -3.41 -2.40 4.16
CA GLN A 62 -2.74 -2.85 2.94
C GLN A 62 -2.95 -4.34 2.68
N GLY A 63 -2.89 -5.16 3.74
CA GLY A 63 -3.16 -6.59 3.65
C GLY A 63 -4.59 -6.88 3.20
N ILE A 64 -5.59 -6.23 3.82
CA ILE A 64 -7.00 -6.39 3.42
C ILE A 64 -7.21 -5.89 1.99
N TYR A 65 -6.64 -4.73 1.64
CA TYR A 65 -6.75 -4.18 0.30
C TYR A 65 -6.18 -5.13 -0.76
N ALA A 66 -5.02 -5.75 -0.49
CA ALA A 66 -4.44 -6.74 -1.39
C ALA A 66 -5.35 -7.98 -1.54
N ASP A 67 -5.87 -8.51 -0.43
CA ASP A 67 -6.74 -9.68 -0.45
C ASP A 67 -8.04 -9.41 -1.21
N LEU A 68 -8.70 -8.27 -0.96
CA LEU A 68 -9.92 -7.87 -1.67
C LEU A 68 -9.71 -7.80 -3.18
N ARG A 69 -8.55 -7.30 -3.62
CA ARG A 69 -8.22 -7.25 -5.05
C ARG A 69 -8.03 -8.64 -5.65
N VAL A 70 -7.44 -9.57 -4.92
CA VAL A 70 -7.25 -10.96 -5.37
C VAL A 70 -8.59 -11.68 -5.43
N THR A 71 -9.42 -11.52 -4.40
CA THR A 71 -10.72 -12.19 -4.29
C THR A 71 -11.78 -11.60 -5.22
N LEU A 72 -11.58 -10.39 -5.75
CA LEU A 72 -12.52 -9.80 -6.71
C LEU A 72 -12.71 -10.67 -7.96
N ASP A 73 -11.63 -11.22 -8.53
CA ASP A 73 -11.72 -12.11 -9.68
C ASP A 73 -12.55 -13.36 -9.36
N GLU A 74 -12.36 -13.94 -8.17
CA GLU A 74 -13.12 -15.10 -7.69
C GLU A 74 -14.60 -14.76 -7.44
N ILE A 75 -14.89 -13.56 -6.91
CA ILE A 75 -16.26 -13.06 -6.73
C ILE A 75 -16.97 -12.95 -8.08
N HIS A 76 -16.28 -12.43 -9.11
CA HIS A 76 -16.86 -12.33 -10.45
C HIS A 76 -17.14 -13.71 -11.04
N LEU A 77 -16.22 -14.66 -10.90
CA LEU A 77 -16.42 -16.03 -11.35
C LEU A 77 -17.66 -16.67 -10.69
N LEU A 78 -17.74 -16.60 -9.36
CA LEU A 78 -18.88 -17.14 -8.61
C LEU A 78 -20.20 -16.42 -8.95
N GLN A 79 -20.14 -15.12 -9.24
CA GLN A 79 -21.30 -14.35 -9.68
C GLN A 79 -21.81 -14.83 -11.04
N GLU A 80 -20.92 -15.13 -11.97
CA GLU A 80 -21.28 -15.70 -13.28
C GLU A 80 -21.90 -17.10 -13.13
N GLU A 81 -21.32 -17.95 -12.28
CA GLU A 81 -21.81 -19.31 -12.04
C GLU A 81 -23.18 -19.34 -11.36
N HIS A 82 -23.40 -18.49 -10.36
CA HIS A 82 -24.62 -18.51 -9.54
C HIS A 82 -25.65 -17.44 -9.96
N SER A 83 -25.32 -16.59 -10.94
CA SER A 83 -26.13 -15.44 -11.38
C SER A 83 -26.50 -14.47 -10.24
N ALA A 84 -25.71 -14.46 -9.17
CA ALA A 84 -25.92 -13.64 -7.97
C ALA A 84 -24.60 -13.39 -7.25
N LEU A 85 -24.46 -12.24 -6.58
CA LEU A 85 -23.26 -11.96 -5.78
C LEU A 85 -23.15 -12.96 -4.61
N PRO A 86 -21.99 -13.60 -4.41
CA PRO A 86 -21.80 -14.52 -3.30
C PRO A 86 -21.85 -13.77 -1.97
N THR A 87 -22.51 -14.35 -0.98
CA THR A 87 -22.56 -13.76 0.36
C THR A 87 -21.18 -13.87 1.05
N PRO A 88 -20.86 -13.02 2.03
CA PRO A 88 -19.59 -13.09 2.76
C PRO A 88 -19.40 -14.44 3.45
N GLY A 89 -20.49 -15.08 3.88
CA GLY A 89 -20.47 -16.42 4.46
C GLY A 89 -19.99 -17.47 3.45
N GLN A 90 -20.50 -17.44 2.22
CA GLN A 90 -20.05 -18.35 1.16
C GLN A 90 -18.58 -18.11 0.82
N LEU A 91 -18.15 -16.86 0.72
CA LEU A 91 -16.74 -16.53 0.48
C LEU A 91 -15.84 -17.03 1.63
N ALA A 92 -16.32 -16.95 2.87
CA ALA A 92 -15.61 -17.46 4.04
C ALA A 92 -15.54 -18.99 4.07
N GLU A 93 -16.60 -19.69 3.67
CA GLU A 93 -16.65 -21.15 3.56
C GLU A 93 -15.64 -21.68 2.52
N GLU A 94 -15.49 -20.97 1.40
CA GLU A 94 -14.48 -21.25 0.38
C GLU A 94 -13.06 -20.85 0.79
N GLY A 95 -12.90 -20.19 1.94
CA GLY A 95 -11.60 -19.80 2.48
C GLY A 95 -11.00 -18.54 1.83
N PHE A 96 -11.80 -17.71 1.17
CA PHE A 96 -11.31 -16.46 0.58
C PHE A 96 -11.07 -15.41 1.66
N ALA A 97 -9.84 -14.92 1.75
CA ALA A 97 -9.53 -13.72 2.52
C ALA A 97 -10.14 -12.47 1.85
N PRO A 98 -10.48 -11.40 2.57
CA PRO A 98 -10.48 -11.24 4.02
C PRO A 98 -11.75 -11.79 4.69
N PHE A 99 -12.58 -12.58 3.99
CA PHE A 99 -13.87 -13.07 4.48
C PHE A 99 -13.73 -14.27 5.44
N ALA A 100 -12.73 -15.12 5.19
CA ALA A 100 -12.39 -16.24 6.06
C ALA A 100 -11.87 -15.76 7.44
N GLN A 101 -12.40 -16.36 8.51
CA GLN A 101 -12.02 -16.05 9.89
C GLN A 101 -10.82 -16.89 10.34
N ASP A 102 -9.64 -16.56 9.81
CA ASP A 102 -8.38 -17.20 10.18
C ASP A 102 -7.45 -16.25 10.99
N ALA A 103 -6.22 -16.69 11.28
CA ALA A 103 -5.25 -15.91 12.04
C ALA A 103 -4.94 -14.53 11.40
N SER A 104 -5.07 -14.44 10.07
CA SER A 104 -4.85 -13.20 9.33
C SER A 104 -6.00 -12.20 9.53
N SER A 105 -7.24 -12.66 9.74
CA SER A 105 -8.39 -11.79 10.08
C SER A 105 -8.13 -11.01 11.37
N VAL A 106 -7.67 -11.71 12.41
CA VAL A 106 -7.41 -11.12 13.74
C VAL A 106 -6.34 -10.02 13.66
N SER A 107 -5.22 -10.30 12.97
CA SER A 107 -4.14 -9.31 12.78
C SER A 107 -4.53 -8.12 11.90
N ARG A 108 -5.67 -8.21 11.20
CA ARG A 108 -6.18 -7.19 10.29
C ARG A 108 -7.41 -6.46 10.80
N GLY A 109 -7.76 -6.60 12.08
CA GLY A 109 -8.86 -5.85 12.69
C GLY A 109 -10.20 -6.58 12.69
N ASP A 110 -10.17 -7.88 12.38
CA ASP A 110 -11.26 -8.84 12.55
C ASP A 110 -12.60 -8.37 11.98
N HIS A 111 -12.60 -8.06 10.69
CA HIS A 111 -13.71 -7.35 10.06
C HIS A 111 -15.00 -8.18 10.01
N HIS A 112 -16.11 -7.57 10.42
CA HIS A 112 -17.43 -8.13 10.20
C HIS A 112 -17.92 -7.74 8.81
N TRP A 113 -17.93 -8.72 7.91
CA TRP A 113 -18.34 -8.55 6.52
C TRP A 113 -19.84 -8.75 6.34
N GLN A 114 -20.46 -7.83 5.62
CA GLN A 114 -21.84 -7.91 5.17
C GLN A 114 -21.95 -7.53 3.69
N LEU A 115 -22.84 -8.22 2.97
CA LEU A 115 -23.19 -7.86 1.61
C LEU A 115 -24.32 -6.83 1.64
N LEU A 116 -24.06 -5.68 1.04
CA LEU A 116 -25.03 -4.69 0.61
C LEU A 116 -25.42 -4.98 -0.84
N ASP A 117 -26.33 -4.20 -1.42
CA ASP A 117 -26.89 -4.42 -2.78
C ASP A 117 -25.83 -4.82 -3.83
N THR A 118 -24.80 -4.00 -4.00
CA THR A 118 -23.70 -4.22 -4.96
C THR A 118 -22.32 -3.99 -4.33
N ALA A 119 -22.21 -4.15 -3.00
CA ALA A 119 -20.97 -3.87 -2.29
C ALA A 119 -20.78 -4.74 -1.05
N TYR A 120 -19.53 -5.05 -0.74
CA TYR A 120 -19.13 -5.70 0.50
C TYR A 120 -18.67 -4.65 1.52
N LEU A 121 -19.31 -4.60 2.68
CA LEU A 121 -18.91 -3.73 3.79
C LEU A 121 -18.26 -4.57 4.89
N GLY A 122 -17.00 -4.29 5.21
CA GLY A 122 -16.24 -4.89 6.30
C GLY A 122 -16.05 -3.90 7.44
N LEU A 123 -16.87 -4.00 8.49
CA LEU A 123 -16.75 -3.15 9.67
C LEU A 123 -15.65 -3.67 10.59
N SER A 124 -14.62 -2.85 10.80
CA SER A 124 -13.49 -3.20 11.68
C SER A 124 -13.96 -3.35 13.13
N GLN A 125 -13.58 -4.45 13.77
CA GLN A 125 -13.81 -4.67 15.20
C GLN A 125 -12.66 -4.13 16.05
N THR A 126 -11.52 -3.80 15.42
CA THR A 126 -10.38 -3.13 16.07
C THR A 126 -9.96 -1.89 15.30
N PRO A 127 -10.66 -0.74 15.47
CA PRO A 127 -10.38 0.50 14.72
C PRO A 127 -8.96 1.05 14.86
N ALA A 128 -8.23 0.63 15.91
CA ALA A 128 -6.83 1.00 16.10
C ALA A 128 -5.86 0.28 15.15
N LEU A 129 -6.25 -0.88 14.60
CA LEU A 129 -5.44 -1.66 13.66
C LEU A 129 -5.80 -1.32 12.20
N SER A 130 -7.09 -1.24 11.91
CA SER A 130 -7.63 -1.05 10.57
C SER A 130 -8.94 -0.25 10.63
N GLY A 131 -9.12 0.73 9.74
CA GLY A 131 -10.42 1.35 9.51
C GLY A 131 -11.41 0.39 8.83
N SER A 132 -12.70 0.72 8.76
CA SER A 132 -13.67 -0.09 8.02
C SER A 132 -13.49 0.05 6.51
N LEU A 133 -13.70 -1.03 5.76
CA LEU A 133 -13.56 -1.05 4.30
C LEU A 133 -14.91 -1.31 3.63
N LEU A 134 -15.07 -0.75 2.42
CA LEU A 134 -16.20 -1.01 1.55
C LEU A 134 -15.67 -1.29 0.14
N MET A 135 -16.04 -2.42 -0.46
CA MET A 135 -15.68 -2.77 -1.83
C MET A 135 -16.95 -2.75 -2.68
N ARG A 136 -17.06 -1.79 -3.60
CA ARG A 136 -18.14 -1.78 -4.60
C ARG A 136 -17.79 -2.74 -5.73
N ILE A 137 -18.77 -3.53 -6.16
CA ILE A 137 -18.66 -4.36 -7.35
C ILE A 137 -19.17 -3.54 -8.52
N SER A 138 -18.23 -2.91 -9.23
CA SER A 138 -18.53 -1.97 -10.32
C SER A 138 -17.55 -2.20 -11.47
N GLY A 139 -17.87 -3.20 -12.30
CA GLY A 139 -17.01 -3.60 -13.41
C GLY A 139 -15.81 -4.44 -12.96
N ALA A 140 -14.76 -4.47 -13.78
CA ALA A 140 -13.62 -5.36 -13.59
C ALA A 140 -12.56 -4.82 -12.61
N GLU A 141 -12.55 -3.50 -12.35
CA GLU A 141 -11.55 -2.90 -11.48
C GLU A 141 -12.02 -2.86 -10.02
N PRO A 142 -11.12 -3.08 -9.05
CA PRO A 142 -11.46 -3.01 -7.64
C PRO A 142 -11.71 -1.57 -7.22
N ASP A 143 -12.95 -1.29 -6.81
CA ASP A 143 -13.32 -0.01 -6.24
C ASP A 143 -13.52 -0.12 -4.72
N ILE A 144 -12.45 0.24 -3.99
CA ILE A 144 -12.35 0.04 -2.55
C ILE A 144 -12.30 1.39 -1.85
N TRP A 145 -13.08 1.51 -0.78
CA TRP A 145 -13.23 2.70 0.05
C TRP A 145 -12.87 2.37 1.49
N LEU A 146 -12.27 3.33 2.20
CA LEU A 146 -11.85 3.20 3.59
C LEU A 146 -12.46 4.31 4.44
N ASN A 147 -12.88 3.98 5.66
CA ASN A 147 -13.28 4.96 6.67
C ASN A 147 -12.82 4.53 8.06
N ARG A 148 -12.03 5.38 8.71
CA ARG A 148 -11.39 5.12 10.01
C ARG A 148 -12.22 5.61 11.21
N SER A 149 -13.46 6.02 10.98
CA SER A 149 -14.36 6.46 12.05
C SER A 149 -14.79 5.28 12.93
N ALA A 150 -14.73 5.44 14.26
CA ALA A 150 -15.08 4.37 15.20
C ALA A 150 -16.57 3.99 15.22
N ASN A 151 -17.46 4.93 14.88
CA ASN A 151 -18.91 4.73 14.89
C ASN A 151 -19.50 4.90 13.49
N LEU A 152 -19.13 4.00 12.59
CA LEU A 152 -19.66 3.95 11.24
C LEU A 152 -21.04 3.31 11.20
N LYS A 153 -21.95 3.96 10.48
CA LYS A 153 -23.20 3.35 10.05
C LYS A 153 -23.02 2.82 8.63
N PRO A 154 -23.58 1.65 8.30
CA PRO A 154 -23.60 1.17 6.93
C PRO A 154 -24.20 2.22 5.99
N PRO A 155 -23.51 2.58 4.89
CA PRO A 155 -24.06 3.53 3.92
C PRO A 155 -25.26 2.92 3.22
N THR A 156 -26.34 3.70 3.10
CA THR A 156 -27.54 3.32 2.33
C THR A 156 -27.47 3.77 0.87
N ASP A 157 -26.62 4.75 0.57
CA ASP A 157 -26.34 5.26 -0.76
C ASP A 157 -24.86 5.03 -1.04
N LEU A 158 -24.59 4.29 -2.12
CA LEU A 158 -23.26 3.86 -2.54
C LEU A 158 -22.68 4.75 -3.66
N THR A 159 -23.33 5.88 -3.98
CA THR A 159 -22.76 6.87 -4.90
C THR A 159 -21.53 7.53 -4.30
N ASP A 160 -20.60 7.93 -5.16
CA ASP A 160 -19.33 8.55 -4.76
C ASP A 160 -19.58 9.78 -3.89
N GLN A 161 -20.55 10.63 -4.26
CA GLN A 161 -20.89 11.82 -3.46
C GLN A 161 -21.41 11.46 -2.06
N ALA A 162 -22.26 10.45 -1.93
CA ALA A 162 -22.78 10.01 -0.64
C ALA A 162 -21.65 9.44 0.24
N LEU A 163 -20.80 8.57 -0.32
CA LEU A 163 -19.65 8.00 0.37
C LEU A 163 -18.69 9.09 0.86
N ILE A 164 -18.30 10.02 -0.02
CA ILE A 164 -17.44 11.16 0.32
C ILE A 164 -18.07 12.00 1.43
N SER A 165 -19.37 12.31 1.34
CA SER A 165 -20.07 13.10 2.35
C SER A 165 -20.15 12.40 3.72
N ALA A 166 -20.16 11.07 3.73
CA ALA A 166 -20.11 10.23 4.93
C ALA A 166 -18.67 9.99 5.44
N GLY A 167 -17.66 10.63 4.84
CA GLY A 167 -16.27 10.55 5.25
C GLY A 167 -15.52 9.31 4.76
N TRP A 168 -16.07 8.59 3.79
CA TRP A 168 -15.35 7.53 3.10
C TRP A 168 -14.34 8.13 2.13
N GLN A 169 -13.17 7.48 2.05
CA GLN A 169 -12.11 7.86 1.13
C GLN A 169 -11.80 6.69 0.20
N GLN A 170 -11.73 6.95 -1.11
CA GLN A 170 -11.43 5.94 -2.12
C GLN A 170 -9.95 5.58 -2.08
N VAL A 171 -9.63 4.30 -2.04
CA VAL A 171 -8.26 3.80 -2.07
C VAL A 171 -7.86 3.61 -3.53
N VAL A 172 -6.85 4.37 -3.98
CA VAL A 172 -6.34 4.33 -5.34
C VAL A 172 -4.93 3.74 -5.36
N ALA A 173 -4.68 2.81 -6.27
CA ALA A 173 -3.34 2.38 -6.59
C ALA A 173 -2.76 3.32 -7.66
N GLN A 174 -1.99 4.33 -7.24
CA GLN A 174 -1.20 5.09 -8.20
C GLN A 174 -0.07 4.20 -8.72
N PHE A 175 -0.13 3.88 -10.01
CA PHE A 175 1.02 3.32 -10.72
C PHE A 175 1.83 4.49 -11.26
N ASP A 176 3.01 4.73 -10.68
CA ASP A 176 4.01 5.59 -11.32
C ASP A 176 4.20 5.11 -12.76
N ALA A 177 3.82 5.94 -13.73
CA ALA A 177 3.95 5.70 -15.16
C ALA A 177 5.42 5.73 -15.63
N GLY A 178 6.36 5.23 -14.82
CA GLY A 178 7.79 5.15 -15.10
C GLY A 178 8.26 3.82 -15.70
N VAL A 179 7.42 2.78 -15.72
CA VAL A 179 7.79 1.45 -16.28
C VAL A 179 6.66 0.90 -17.15
N THR A 180 6.36 1.57 -18.25
CA THR A 180 5.80 0.88 -19.41
C THR A 180 6.81 0.95 -20.54
N ARG A 181 7.41 -0.21 -20.85
CA ARG A 181 8.20 -0.45 -22.05
C ARG A 181 7.48 0.18 -23.25
N GLN A 182 8.22 0.97 -24.03
CA GLN A 182 7.82 1.29 -25.40
C GLN A 182 7.65 -0.02 -26.18
N HIS A 183 6.40 -0.48 -26.33
CA HIS A 183 6.05 -1.36 -27.42
C HIS A 183 6.15 -0.55 -28.71
N ARG A 184 7.34 -0.54 -29.31
CA ARG A 184 7.54 -0.05 -30.67
C ARG A 184 7.11 -1.17 -31.61
N HIS A 185 5.98 -0.95 -32.29
CA HIS A 185 5.63 -1.65 -33.52
C HIS A 185 6.58 -1.25 -34.66
#